data_AF-A0AAN3A663-F1
#
_entry.id   AF-A0AAN3A663-F1
#
_cell.length_a   1.000
_cell.length_b   1.000
_cell.length_c   1.000
_cell.angle_alpha   90.00
_cell.angle_beta   90.00
_cell.angle_gamma   90.00
#
_symmetry.space_group_name_H-M   'P 1'
#
loop_
_entity.id
_entity.type
_entity.pdbx_description
1 polymer ?
#
loop_
_entity_poly.entity_id
_entity_poly.type
_entity_poly.pdbx_seq_one_letter_code
_entity_poly.pdbx_strand_id
1 'polypeptide(L)' 'MGENESHLCFRVAGDYDAIRAYHKEMNCVCFENTAMGLYFINDPDDYWIEILPQK' A
#
# COMPACT_ATOMS: atom_id res chain seq x y z
N MET A 1 22.95 12.76 1.55
CA MET A 1 21.56 13.19 1.36
C MET A 1 20.74 11.93 1.45
N GLY A 2 20.16 11.65 2.62
CA GLY A 2 19.34 10.46 2.84
C GLY A 2 18.05 10.61 2.06
N GLU A 3 17.74 9.62 1.24
CA GLU A 3 16.95 9.79 0.04
C GLU A 3 15.49 10.10 0.39
N ASN A 4 14.96 11.12 -0.27
CA ASN A 4 13.57 11.52 -0.21
C ASN A 4 12.77 10.49 -1.03
N GLU A 5 12.75 9.24 -0.56
CA GLU A 5 12.08 8.11 -1.20
C GLU A 5 10.63 8.50 -1.40
N SER A 6 10.31 8.83 -2.66
CA SER A 6 9.00 9.28 -3.05
C SER A 6 8.25 8.07 -3.58
N HIS A 7 7.11 7.76 -2.98
CA HIS A 7 6.21 6.71 -3.43
C HIS A 7 4.91 7.31 -3.93
N LEU A 8 4.20 6.56 -4.77
CA LEU A 8 2.83 6.92 -5.13
C LEU A 8 1.89 6.56 -3.99
N CYS A 9 0.87 7.39 -3.77
CA CYS A 9 -0.14 7.13 -2.74
C CYS A 9 -1.53 7.10 -3.40
N PHE A 10 -2.26 6.01 -3.19
CA PHE A 10 -3.64 5.87 -3.63
C PHE A 10 -4.58 5.75 -2.44
N ARG A 11 -5.71 6.46 -2.54
CA ARG A 11 -6.85 6.24 -1.64
C ARG A 11 -7.88 5.36 -2.32
N VAL A 12 -8.27 4.28 -1.66
CA VAL A 12 -9.25 3.34 -2.17
C VAL A 12 -10.62 3.57 -1.54
N ALA A 13 -11.66 3.55 -2.36
CA ALA A 13 -13.05 3.60 -1.94
C ALA A 13 -13.55 2.19 -1.60
N GLY A 14 -14.58 2.08 -0.75
CA GLY A 14 -15.22 0.81 -0.43
C GLY A 14 -14.60 0.08 0.75
N ASP A 15 -14.64 -1.26 0.71
CA ASP A 15 -14.15 -2.11 1.79
C ASP A 15 -12.62 -2.25 1.73
N TYR A 16 -11.96 -1.47 2.57
CA TYR A 16 -10.51 -1.43 2.67
C TYR A 16 -9.88 -2.78 3.03
N ASP A 17 -10.52 -3.55 3.91
CA ASP A 17 -10.01 -4.85 4.35
C ASP A 17 -10.14 -5.89 3.24
N ALA A 18 -11.23 -5.86 2.46
CA ALA A 18 -11.37 -6.72 1.29
C ALA A 18 -10.31 -6.43 0.22
N ILE A 19 -10.02 -5.16 -0.04
CA ILE A 19 -8.97 -4.75 -1.00
C ILE A 19 -7.59 -5.17 -0.50
N ARG A 20 -7.31 -5.01 0.80
CA ARG A 20 -6.08 -5.45 1.43
C ARG A 20 -5.91 -6.97 1.34
N ALA A 21 -6.96 -7.75 1.59
CA ALA A 21 -6.94 -9.20 1.45
C ALA A 21 -6.63 -9.62 0.01
N TYR A 22 -7.24 -8.96 -0.98
CA TYR A 22 -6.95 -9.19 -2.39
C TYR A 22 -5.48 -8.93 -2.75
N HIS A 23 -4.89 -7.82 -2.30
CA HIS A 23 -3.46 -7.56 -2.51
C HIS A 23 -2.56 -8.60 -1.83
N LYS A 24 -2.95 -9.12 -0.66
CA LYS A 24 -2.23 -10.23 0.00
C LYS A 24 -2.28 -11.52 -0.81
N GLU A 25 -3.43 -11.88 -1.36
CA GLU A 25 -3.58 -13.07 -2.21
C GLU A 25 -2.71 -12.98 -3.47
N MET A 26 -2.49 -11.77 -3.99
CA MET A 26 -1.58 -11.52 -5.11
C MET A 26 -0.10 -11.52 -4.73
N ASN A 27 0.23 -11.62 -3.44
CA ASN A 27 1.61 -11.54 -2.91
C ASN A 27 2.36 -10.26 -3.32
N CYS A 28 1.66 -9.14 -3.49
CA CYS A 28 2.27 -7.84 -3.82
C CYS A 28 2.41 -6.89 -2.62
N VAL A 29 1.93 -7.28 -1.43
CA VAL A 29 2.10 -6.49 -0.19
C VAL A 29 3.54 -6.66 0.32
N CYS A 30 4.28 -5.55 0.39
CA CYS A 30 5.67 -5.55 0.87
C CYS A 30 5.82 -5.05 2.32
N PHE A 31 4.90 -4.22 2.81
CA PHE A 31 4.93 -3.70 4.18
C PHE A 31 3.53 -3.35 4.69
N GLU A 32 3.27 -3.56 5.99
CA GLU A 32 2.00 -3.23 6.61
C GLU A 32 2.20 -2.45 7.91
N ASN A 33 1.47 -1.34 8.09
CA ASN A 33 1.40 -0.60 9.34
C ASN A 33 -0.06 -0.43 9.77
N THR A 34 -0.54 -1.43 10.51
CA THR A 34 -1.91 -1.45 11.04
C THR A 34 -2.17 -0.35 12.06
N ALA A 35 -1.14 0.15 12.77
CA ALA A 35 -1.28 1.24 13.72
C ALA A 35 -1.61 2.58 13.02
N MET A 36 -1.05 2.78 11.82
CA MET A 36 -1.35 3.95 10.98
C MET A 36 -2.49 3.71 9.99
N GLY A 37 -3.02 2.49 9.91
CA GLY A 37 -4.10 2.13 9.00
C GLY A 37 -3.70 2.10 7.52
N LEU A 38 -2.42 1.83 7.22
CA LEU A 38 -1.86 1.87 5.87
C LEU A 38 -1.04 0.60 5.56
N TYR A 39 -0.84 0.32 4.29
CA TYR A 39 0.10 -0.69 3.81
C TYR A 39 0.70 -0.26 2.49
N PHE A 40 1.79 -0.92 2.11
CA PHE A 40 2.46 -0.72 0.83
C PHE A 40 2.36 -1.98 0.00
N ILE A 41 2.17 -1.78 -1.30
CA ILE A 41 2.42 -2.78 -2.32
C ILE A 41 3.63 -2.35 -3.13
N ASN A 42 4.31 -3.31 -3.76
CA ASN A 42 5.31 -3.02 -4.78
C ASN A 42 4.83 -3.48 -6.15
N ASP A 43 5.17 -2.70 -7.18
CA ASP A 43 5.01 -3.14 -8.56
C ASP A 43 6.16 -4.10 -8.96
N PRO A 44 6.13 -4.68 -10.18
CA PRO A 44 7.19 -5.58 -10.65
C PRO A 44 8.59 -4.94 -10.75
N ASP A 45 8.68 -3.61 -10.78
CA ASP A 45 9.93 -2.85 -10.83
C ASP A 45 10.40 -2.41 -9.42
N ASP A 46 9.75 -2.93 -8.37
CA ASP A 46 10.01 -2.68 -6.94
C ASP A 46 9.70 -1.25 -6.47
N TYR A 47 8.89 -0.50 -7.22
CA TYR A 47 8.41 0.80 -6.76
C TYR A 47 7.32 0.63 -5.71
N TRP A 48 7.48 1.34 -4.60
CA TRP A 48 6.52 1.32 -3.50
C TRP A 48 5.30 2.18 -3.81
N ILE A 49 4.14 1.65 -3.45
CA ILE A 49 2.85 2.31 -3.59
C ILE A 49 2.11 2.19 -2.26
N GLU A 50 1.86 3.34 -1.62
CA GLU A 50 1.11 3.45 -0.38
C GLU A 50 -0.40 3.36 -0.66
N ILE A 51 -1.08 2.49 0.08
CA ILE A 51 -2.53 2.33 0.01
C ILE A 51 -3.17 2.82 1.30
N LEU A 52 -4.14 3.72 1.16
CA LEU A 52 -4.91 4.31 2.26
C LEU A 52 -6.41 4.15 2.01
N PRO A 53 -7.24 4.07 3.06
CA PRO A 53 -8.68 4.21 2.88
C PRO A 53 -9.02 5.64 2.42
N GLN A 54 -10.15 5.78 1.73
CA GLN A 54 -10.75 7.10 1.47
C GLN A 54 -11.08 7.80 2.80
N LYS A 55 -11.03 9.14 2.80
CA LYS A 55 -11.48 9.95 3.96
C LYS A 55 -12.98 9.80 4.20
#